data_AF-A0A956EIZ3-F1
#
_entry.id   AF-A0A956EIZ3-F1
#
_cell.length_a   1.000
_cell.length_b   1.000
_cell.length_c   1.000
_cell.angle_alpha   90.00
_cell.angle_beta   90.00
_cell.angle_gamma   90.00
#
_symmetry.space_group_name_H-M   'P 1'
#
loop_
_entity.id
_entity.type
_entity.pdbx_description
1 polymer ?
#
loop_
_entity_poly.entity_id
_entity_poly.type
_entity_poly.pdbx_seq_one_letter_code
_entity_poly.pdbx_strand_id
1 'polypeptide(L)'
;MDGEQVLQLILPAWRAGLPPRLAGDPLDSYIRRNRPRIVAQFDAWSGRREAVREWARGLDRASRRRTGQLAALIREDEAFGDDAAQLLAGLGFPSALKLWVDYGSLAPASQALLRKTLLRALDFASSLDDEPTTSAAPTPTPATVAARIDEPTTVAARTRANLLATEIAASAAAPGELSNDQREALRRYTGWGGLSIDRVRARLPEGWVPNAESLIHEYYTPAAVAQAIADQVCPLLDSIATPDGELLALEPSAGVGRFIDAFDRARCDAKPRIAWTGVELSTSSARLLRLIRPDVDLEQTSFEKWITKFGADLQGEFSLVVANPPYGERGETRLEDAHPEYKGEKRAAWYFMRRGLDILAPKGIGVFLVPGGFLTGDKPEYVKLRHKVLRRHHLSWAARLPGALF
;
A
#
# COMPACT_ATOMS: atom_id res chain seq x y z
N MET A 1 13.30 1.58 -31.25
CA MET A 1 12.32 0.56 -31.67
C MET A 1 10.96 1.17 -31.40
N ASP A 2 10.13 1.39 -32.43
CA ASP A 2 8.84 2.08 -32.21
C ASP A 2 7.88 1.23 -31.36
N GLY A 3 6.89 1.86 -30.75
CA GLY A 3 5.97 1.23 -29.80
C GLY A 3 5.19 0.08 -30.42
N GLU A 4 5.01 0.08 -31.74
CA GLU A 4 4.36 -0.98 -32.50
C GLU A 4 5.28 -2.18 -32.70
N GLN A 5 6.54 -1.93 -33.04
CA GLN A 5 7.61 -2.93 -33.11
C GLN A 5 7.87 -3.56 -31.74
N VAL A 6 7.92 -2.75 -30.68
CA VAL A 6 8.05 -3.24 -29.30
C VAL A 6 6.87 -4.12 -28.96
N LEU A 7 5.64 -3.64 -29.15
CA LEU A 7 4.43 -4.42 -28.93
C LEU A 7 4.47 -5.76 -29.67
N GLN A 8 4.80 -5.78 -30.97
CA GLN A 8 4.95 -7.01 -31.76
C GLN A 8 6.04 -7.95 -31.24
N LEU A 9 7.14 -7.42 -30.72
CA LEU A 9 8.28 -8.20 -30.24
C LEU A 9 8.00 -8.85 -28.88
N ILE A 10 7.29 -8.16 -27.98
CA ILE A 10 6.88 -8.71 -26.68
C ILE A 10 5.59 -9.51 -26.74
N LEU A 11 4.68 -9.27 -27.69
CA LEU A 11 3.39 -9.98 -27.79
C LEU A 11 3.50 -11.51 -27.73
N PRO A 12 4.45 -12.18 -28.43
CA PRO A 12 4.55 -13.63 -28.42
C PRO A 12 4.98 -14.18 -27.06
N ALA A 13 5.98 -13.56 -26.42
CA ALA A 13 6.43 -13.93 -25.08
C ALA A 13 5.37 -13.58 -24.03
N TRP A 14 4.64 -12.48 -24.23
CA TRP A 14 3.55 -12.05 -23.37
C TRP A 14 2.35 -13.00 -23.49
N ARG A 15 1.98 -13.41 -24.71
CA ARG A 15 1.00 -14.49 -24.96
C ARG A 15 1.45 -15.81 -24.33
N ALA A 16 2.71 -16.20 -24.50
CA ALA A 16 3.23 -17.47 -23.98
C ALA A 16 3.34 -17.48 -22.45
N GLY A 17 3.63 -16.34 -21.83
CA GLY A 17 3.63 -16.17 -20.37
C GLY A 17 2.23 -16.01 -19.78
N LEU A 18 1.22 -15.81 -20.63
CA LEU A 18 -0.17 -15.75 -20.22
C LEU A 18 -0.79 -17.15 -20.24
N PRO A 19 -1.70 -17.45 -19.29
CA PRO A 19 -2.49 -18.67 -19.33
C PRO A 19 -3.15 -18.88 -20.71
N PRO A 20 -3.29 -20.11 -21.24
CA PRO A 20 -3.77 -20.36 -22.62
C PRO A 20 -5.12 -19.69 -22.95
N ARG A 21 -5.98 -19.54 -21.94
CA ARG A 21 -7.28 -18.87 -21.98
C ARG A 21 -7.23 -17.34 -22.13
N LEU A 22 -6.09 -16.72 -21.84
CA LEU A 22 -5.81 -15.29 -22.01
C LEU A 22 -4.91 -15.02 -23.23
N ALA A 23 -4.11 -15.99 -23.65
CA ALA A 23 -3.13 -15.87 -24.74
C ALA A 23 -3.71 -15.71 -26.17
N GLY A 24 -5.04 -15.84 -26.32
CA GLY A 24 -5.75 -15.75 -27.61
C GLY A 24 -6.63 -14.50 -27.74
N ASP A 25 -7.86 -14.68 -28.23
CA ASP A 25 -8.80 -13.61 -28.54
C ASP A 25 -9.01 -12.52 -27.47
N PRO A 26 -8.99 -12.82 -26.16
CA PRO A 26 -9.10 -11.79 -25.13
C PRO A 26 -7.95 -10.78 -25.12
N LEU A 27 -6.70 -11.26 -25.24
CA LEU A 27 -5.52 -10.39 -25.38
C LEU A 27 -5.54 -9.68 -26.73
N ASP A 28 -5.88 -10.37 -27.81
CA ASP A 28 -5.86 -9.79 -29.16
C ASP A 28 -6.94 -8.72 -29.35
N SER A 29 -8.06 -8.84 -28.63
CA SER A 29 -9.14 -7.86 -28.60
C SER A 29 -8.85 -6.69 -27.65
N TYR A 30 -8.15 -6.94 -26.53
CA TYR A 30 -7.64 -5.87 -25.64
C TYR A 30 -6.58 -5.03 -26.35
N ILE A 31 -5.64 -5.69 -27.04
CA ILE A 31 -4.57 -5.04 -27.77
C ILE A 31 -5.12 -4.32 -28.99
N ARG A 32 -6.10 -4.84 -29.73
CA ARG A 32 -6.77 -4.08 -30.82
C ARG A 32 -7.42 -2.80 -30.32
N ARG A 33 -8.19 -2.88 -29.23
CA ARG A 33 -8.99 -1.74 -28.70
C ARG A 33 -8.12 -0.65 -28.09
N ASN A 34 -6.98 -1.02 -27.52
CA ASN A 34 -6.08 -0.09 -26.85
C ASN A 34 -4.80 0.19 -27.64
N ARG A 35 -4.68 -0.35 -28.87
CA ARG A 35 -3.46 -0.28 -29.69
C ARG A 35 -2.88 1.13 -29.77
N PRO A 36 -3.64 2.18 -30.13
CA PRO A 36 -3.05 3.52 -30.28
C PRO A 36 -2.47 4.06 -28.96
N ARG A 37 -3.11 3.74 -27.83
CA ARG A 37 -2.68 4.17 -26.50
C ARG A 37 -1.51 3.35 -25.97
N ILE A 38 -1.55 2.03 -26.16
CA ILE A 38 -0.48 1.10 -25.80
C ILE A 38 0.78 1.41 -26.61
N VAL A 39 0.62 1.68 -27.89
CA VAL A 39 1.70 2.07 -28.80
C VAL A 39 2.24 3.44 -28.41
N ALA A 40 1.38 4.46 -28.16
CA ALA A 40 1.84 5.76 -27.68
C ALA A 40 2.53 5.69 -26.29
N GLN A 41 2.07 4.82 -25.40
CA GLN A 41 2.72 4.55 -24.12
C GLN A 41 4.04 3.83 -24.31
N PHE A 42 4.11 2.82 -25.18
CA PHE A 42 5.37 2.17 -25.54
C PHE A 42 6.27 3.09 -26.35
N ASP A 43 5.79 4.07 -27.11
CA ASP A 43 6.60 5.09 -27.78
C ASP A 43 7.14 6.09 -26.77
N ALA A 44 6.33 6.51 -25.79
CA ALA A 44 6.76 7.41 -24.73
C ALA A 44 7.68 6.71 -23.70
N TRP A 45 7.47 5.42 -23.48
CA TRP A 45 8.23 4.59 -22.54
C TRP A 45 9.45 3.97 -23.18
N SER A 46 9.39 3.54 -24.44
CA SER A 46 10.57 3.18 -25.23
C SER A 46 11.31 4.45 -25.56
N GLY A 47 10.70 5.57 -25.92
CA GLY A 47 11.40 6.85 -26.03
C GLY A 47 12.16 7.23 -24.75
N ARG A 48 11.57 7.06 -23.57
CA ARG A 48 12.24 7.33 -22.28
C ARG A 48 13.22 6.24 -21.83
N ARG A 49 12.89 4.95 -21.96
CA ARG A 49 13.76 3.81 -21.61
C ARG A 49 14.84 3.59 -22.64
N GLU A 50 14.57 3.77 -23.91
CA GLU A 50 15.51 3.70 -25.03
C GLU A 50 16.42 4.92 -24.99
N ALA A 51 15.95 6.15 -24.68
CA ALA A 51 16.87 7.25 -24.38
C ALA A 51 17.77 6.96 -23.16
N VAL A 52 17.20 6.41 -22.07
CA VAL A 52 17.98 6.01 -20.87
C VAL A 52 18.87 4.79 -21.14
N ARG A 53 18.46 3.85 -21.99
CA ARG A 53 19.22 2.65 -22.36
C ARG A 53 20.28 2.95 -23.42
N GLU A 54 20.02 3.84 -24.37
CA GLU A 54 21.00 4.34 -25.34
C GLU A 54 22.07 5.16 -24.63
N TRP A 55 21.65 6.02 -23.69
CA TRP A 55 22.55 6.67 -22.75
C TRP A 55 23.37 5.64 -21.96
N ALA A 56 22.72 4.69 -21.26
CA ALA A 56 23.41 3.69 -20.43
C ALA A 56 24.31 2.71 -21.22
N ARG A 57 23.93 2.35 -22.45
CA ARG A 57 24.75 1.52 -23.37
C ARG A 57 25.94 2.30 -23.93
N GLY A 58 25.77 3.61 -24.13
CA GLY A 58 26.84 4.52 -24.55
C GLY A 58 27.84 4.86 -23.43
N LEU A 59 27.52 4.54 -22.17
CA LEU A 59 28.46 4.67 -21.06
C LEU A 59 29.57 3.61 -21.17
N ASP A 60 30.83 4.05 -21.05
CA ASP A 60 31.97 3.16 -20.88
C ASP A 60 31.96 2.49 -19.49
N ARG A 61 32.82 1.48 -19.29
CA ARG A 61 32.93 0.75 -18.01
C ARG A 61 33.26 1.66 -16.81
N ALA A 62 34.04 2.71 -17.03
CA ALA A 62 34.35 3.67 -15.97
C ALA A 62 33.13 4.52 -15.58
N SER A 63 32.27 4.83 -16.54
CA SER A 63 31.04 5.58 -16.37
C SER A 63 29.93 4.75 -15.71
N ARG A 64 29.84 3.44 -16.02
CA ARG A 64 28.88 2.54 -15.35
C ARG A 64 29.22 2.29 -13.87
N ARG A 65 30.50 2.17 -13.52
CA ARG A 65 30.92 2.14 -12.11
C ARG A 65 30.56 3.42 -11.37
N ARG A 66 30.73 4.58 -12.03
CA ARG A 66 30.31 5.89 -11.49
C ARG A 66 28.79 5.99 -11.31
N THR A 67 27.96 5.37 -12.17
CA THR A 67 26.51 5.30 -11.95
C THR A 67 26.12 4.50 -10.70
N GLY A 68 26.86 3.44 -10.37
CA GLY A 68 26.63 2.67 -9.15
C GLY A 68 27.01 3.42 -7.88
N GLN A 69 28.13 4.15 -7.91
CA GLN A 69 28.53 5.05 -6.83
C GLN A 69 27.51 6.17 -6.62
N LEU A 70 27.00 6.76 -7.71
CA LEU A 70 25.95 7.77 -7.64
C LEU A 70 24.63 7.21 -7.07
N ALA A 71 24.24 5.99 -7.45
CA ALA A 71 23.05 5.34 -6.89
C ALA A 71 23.19 5.11 -5.38
N ALA A 72 24.38 4.72 -4.90
CA ALA A 72 24.67 4.56 -3.48
C ALA A 72 24.58 5.89 -2.72
N LEU A 73 25.22 6.94 -3.23
CA LEU A 73 25.15 8.29 -2.64
C LEU A 73 23.72 8.82 -2.55
N ILE A 74 22.89 8.59 -3.58
CA ILE A 74 21.47 8.99 -3.57
C ILE A 74 20.67 8.18 -2.52
N ARG A 75 21.07 6.95 -2.16
CA ARG A 75 20.41 6.14 -1.13
C ARG A 75 20.81 6.55 0.30
N GLU A 76 22.03 7.02 0.50
CA GLU A 76 22.59 7.40 1.81
C GLU A 76 22.12 8.79 2.33
N ASP A 77 21.22 9.44 1.57
CA ASP A 77 20.36 10.54 2.02
C ASP A 77 21.06 11.84 2.44
N GLU A 78 21.94 12.34 1.57
CA GLU A 78 22.20 13.78 1.52
C GLU A 78 21.47 14.40 0.32
N ALA A 79 20.87 15.56 0.53
CA ALA A 79 20.21 16.34 -0.52
C ALA A 79 21.15 16.49 -1.70
N PHE A 80 20.86 15.80 -2.82
CA PHE A 80 21.51 15.86 -4.14
C PHE A 80 22.76 16.75 -4.21
N GLY A 81 23.81 16.33 -3.49
CA GLY A 81 24.91 17.21 -3.09
C GLY A 81 25.91 17.47 -4.23
N ASP A 82 26.91 18.30 -3.95
CA ASP A 82 27.92 18.71 -4.94
C ASP A 82 28.65 17.50 -5.54
N ASP A 83 28.87 16.43 -4.77
CA ASP A 83 29.49 15.19 -5.24
C ASP A 83 28.61 14.43 -6.26
N ALA A 84 27.29 14.38 -6.02
CA ALA A 84 26.33 13.80 -6.96
C ALA A 84 26.21 14.62 -8.24
N ALA A 85 26.27 15.94 -8.12
CA ALA A 85 26.28 16.87 -9.25
C ALA A 85 27.55 16.75 -10.11
N GLN A 86 28.72 16.62 -9.48
CA GLN A 86 30.01 16.39 -10.16
C GLN A 86 30.02 15.03 -10.89
N LEU A 87 29.49 13.97 -10.25
CA LEU A 87 29.37 12.66 -10.88
C LEU A 87 28.42 12.69 -12.09
N LEU A 88 27.28 13.38 -12.00
CA LEU A 88 26.36 13.56 -13.13
C LEU A 88 26.95 14.38 -14.28
N ALA A 89 27.73 15.42 -13.97
CA ALA A 89 28.47 16.20 -14.97
C ALA A 89 29.49 15.31 -15.72
N GLY A 90 30.18 14.41 -15.00
CA GLY A 90 31.11 13.44 -15.57
C GLY A 90 30.48 12.32 -16.41
N LEU A 91 29.15 12.16 -16.35
CA LEU A 91 28.37 11.15 -17.10
C LEU A 91 27.71 11.71 -18.39
N GLY A 92 28.00 12.97 -18.75
CA GLY A 92 27.63 13.53 -20.05
C GLY A 92 26.13 13.77 -20.25
N PHE A 93 25.37 14.04 -19.18
CA PHE A 93 23.98 14.49 -19.30
C PHE A 93 23.98 15.95 -19.82
N PRO A 94 23.43 16.27 -21.02
CA PRO A 94 23.47 17.62 -21.59
C PRO A 94 22.68 18.68 -20.80
N SER A 95 22.19 18.33 -19.61
CA SER A 95 21.28 19.12 -18.78
C SER A 95 21.59 19.01 -17.30
N ALA A 96 22.78 18.54 -16.89
CA ALA A 96 23.11 18.29 -15.46
C ALA A 96 22.98 19.55 -14.58
N LEU A 97 23.35 20.73 -15.10
CA LEU A 97 23.14 22.01 -14.41
C LEU A 97 21.64 22.35 -14.27
N LYS A 98 20.85 22.02 -15.30
CA LYS A 98 19.40 22.22 -15.32
C LYS A 98 18.69 21.24 -14.39
N LEU A 99 19.11 19.97 -14.34
CA LEU A 99 18.52 18.96 -13.45
C LEU A 99 18.77 19.30 -11.98
N TRP A 100 19.95 19.85 -11.65
CA TRP A 100 20.29 20.31 -10.31
C TRP A 100 19.53 21.59 -9.90
N VAL A 101 19.47 22.59 -10.80
CA VAL A 101 18.66 23.82 -10.61
C VAL A 101 17.16 23.51 -10.51
N ASP A 102 16.66 22.60 -11.34
CA ASP A 102 15.26 22.16 -11.30
C ASP A 102 15.01 21.34 -10.02
N TYR A 103 15.90 20.41 -9.64
CA TYR A 103 15.74 19.61 -8.41
C TYR A 103 15.61 20.47 -7.15
N GLY A 104 16.50 21.45 -6.96
CA GLY A 104 16.48 22.34 -5.80
C GLY A 104 15.26 23.27 -5.75
N SER A 105 14.63 23.55 -6.89
CA SER A 105 13.44 24.39 -7.02
C SER A 105 12.11 23.61 -7.03
N LEU A 106 12.15 22.28 -7.14
CA LEU A 106 10.98 21.42 -7.09
C LEU A 106 10.39 21.31 -5.68
N ALA A 107 9.08 21.12 -5.60
CA ALA A 107 8.42 20.77 -4.35
C ALA A 107 8.91 19.40 -3.82
N PRO A 108 8.94 19.17 -2.49
CA PRO A 108 9.50 17.94 -1.90
C PRO A 108 8.91 16.62 -2.42
N ALA A 109 7.63 16.61 -2.81
CA ALA A 109 6.99 15.42 -3.39
C ALA A 109 7.52 15.10 -4.81
N SER A 110 7.71 16.13 -5.64
CA SER A 110 8.30 16.00 -6.97
C SER A 110 9.77 15.59 -6.90
N GLN A 111 10.51 16.07 -5.89
CA GLN A 111 11.87 15.62 -5.58
C GLN A 111 11.90 14.13 -5.23
N ALA A 112 10.97 13.65 -4.39
CA ALA A 112 10.88 12.24 -4.01
C ALA A 112 10.54 11.32 -5.20
N LEU A 113 9.62 11.73 -6.07
CA LEU A 113 9.26 10.97 -7.28
C LEU A 113 10.40 10.94 -8.30
N LEU A 114 11.08 12.07 -8.50
CA LEU A 114 12.26 12.17 -9.37
C LEU A 114 13.41 11.31 -8.83
N ARG A 115 13.67 11.34 -7.52
CA ARG A 115 14.65 10.47 -6.84
C ARG A 115 14.35 8.99 -7.06
N LYS A 116 13.10 8.56 -6.85
CA LYS A 116 12.66 7.18 -7.07
C LYS A 116 12.85 6.73 -8.53
N THR A 117 12.59 7.63 -9.48
CA THR A 117 12.75 7.37 -10.91
C THR A 117 14.22 7.27 -11.31
N LEU A 118 15.06 8.16 -10.78
CA LEU A 118 16.49 8.19 -11.07
C LEU A 118 17.24 6.98 -10.47
N LEU A 119 16.91 6.59 -9.23
CA LEU A 119 17.45 5.38 -8.59
C LEU A 119 17.25 4.14 -9.45
N ARG A 120 16.02 3.95 -9.97
CA ARG A 120 15.70 2.83 -10.88
C ARG A 120 16.52 2.85 -12.17
N ALA A 121 16.86 4.04 -12.70
CA ALA A 121 17.66 4.17 -13.92
C ALA A 121 19.15 3.88 -13.65
N LEU A 122 19.69 4.35 -12.53
CA LEU A 122 21.09 4.15 -12.15
C LEU A 122 21.38 2.71 -11.70
N ASP A 123 20.46 2.08 -10.98
CA ASP A 123 20.56 0.66 -10.63
C ASP A 123 20.57 -0.22 -11.89
N PHE A 124 19.77 0.15 -12.89
CA PHE A 124 19.78 -0.53 -14.20
C PHE A 124 21.10 -0.33 -14.96
N ALA A 125 21.68 0.89 -14.95
CA ALA A 125 22.97 1.13 -15.62
C ALA A 125 24.13 0.37 -14.96
N SER A 126 24.06 0.19 -13.64
CA SER A 126 25.08 -0.49 -12.84
C SER A 126 25.02 -2.01 -12.98
N SER A 127 23.82 -2.57 -13.16
CA SER A 127 23.64 -4.03 -13.33
C SER A 127 24.07 -4.56 -14.70
N LEU A 128 24.40 -3.68 -15.65
CA LEU A 128 24.92 -4.07 -16.96
C LEU A 128 26.39 -4.48 -16.94
N ASP A 129 27.10 -4.29 -15.82
CA ASP A 129 28.48 -4.76 -15.63
C ASP A 129 28.55 -6.16 -14.98
N ASP A 130 27.44 -6.67 -14.44
CA ASP A 130 27.35 -8.00 -13.82
C ASP A 130 26.95 -9.05 -14.87
N GLU A 131 27.92 -9.78 -15.41
CA GLU A 131 27.66 -11.00 -16.16
C GLU A 131 26.97 -12.06 -15.25
N PRO A 132 25.97 -12.81 -15.75
CA PRO A 132 25.13 -13.64 -14.91
C PRO A 132 25.87 -14.91 -14.45
N THR A 133 26.43 -14.91 -13.24
CA THR A 133 26.65 -16.16 -12.51
C THR A 133 25.30 -16.73 -12.08
N THR A 134 24.95 -17.89 -12.62
CA THR A 134 23.73 -18.64 -12.33
C THR A 134 23.62 -18.92 -10.83
N SER A 135 22.79 -18.16 -10.12
CA SER A 135 22.24 -18.53 -8.82
C SER A 135 20.73 -18.51 -8.95
N ALA A 136 20.12 -19.68 -8.85
CA ALA A 136 18.69 -19.87 -9.00
C ALA A 136 17.92 -19.04 -7.97
N ALA A 137 17.05 -18.15 -8.44
CA ALA A 137 16.05 -17.51 -7.59
C ALA A 137 15.10 -18.58 -7.02
N PRO A 138 14.74 -18.53 -5.72
CA PRO A 138 13.79 -19.47 -5.16
C PRO A 138 12.42 -19.29 -5.82
N THR A 139 11.86 -20.40 -6.28
CA THR A 139 10.50 -20.49 -6.84
C THR A 139 9.47 -20.10 -5.76
N PRO A 140 8.47 -19.24 -6.05
CA PRO A 140 7.39 -18.99 -5.11
C PRO A 140 6.50 -20.24 -5.00
N THR A 141 6.45 -20.83 -3.80
CA THR A 141 5.52 -21.90 -3.44
C THR A 141 4.07 -21.42 -3.58
N PRO A 142 3.13 -22.24 -4.09
CA PRO A 142 1.72 -21.86 -4.14
C PRO A 142 1.18 -21.57 -2.74
N ALA A 143 0.53 -20.41 -2.56
CA ALA A 143 -0.15 -20.06 -1.33
C ALA A 143 -1.24 -21.10 -1.03
N THR A 144 -1.06 -21.82 0.08
CA THR A 144 -2.07 -22.67 0.70
C THR A 144 -3.34 -21.84 0.94
N VAL A 145 -4.51 -22.44 0.65
CA VAL A 145 -5.87 -22.00 1.03
C VAL A 145 -5.82 -21.10 2.26
N ALA A 146 -6.31 -19.86 2.18
CA ALA A 146 -6.30 -18.91 3.30
C ALA A 146 -6.91 -19.56 4.54
N ALA A 147 -6.03 -20.06 5.42
CA ALA A 147 -6.43 -20.66 6.67
C ALA A 147 -7.23 -19.61 7.44
N ARG A 148 -8.32 -20.01 8.07
CA ARG A 148 -9.00 -19.15 9.03
C ARG A 148 -7.95 -18.76 10.07
N ILE A 149 -7.66 -17.46 10.21
CA ILE A 149 -6.78 -16.99 11.28
C ILE A 149 -7.39 -17.44 12.60
N ASP A 150 -6.70 -18.35 13.30
CA ASP A 150 -7.13 -18.84 14.61
C ASP A 150 -6.83 -17.77 15.68
N GLU A 151 -7.79 -16.88 15.87
CA GLU A 151 -7.67 -15.75 16.77
C GLU A 151 -7.87 -16.19 18.23
N PRO A 152 -6.89 -15.96 19.11
CA PRO A 152 -7.02 -16.34 20.51
C PRO A 152 -8.11 -15.50 21.20
N THR A 153 -9.01 -16.16 21.93
CA THR A 153 -10.15 -15.49 22.59
C THR A 153 -9.99 -15.34 24.10
N THR A 154 -9.26 -16.24 24.76
CA THR A 154 -9.07 -16.17 26.22
C THR A 154 -7.95 -15.20 26.59
N VAL A 155 -8.06 -14.54 27.75
CA VAL A 155 -7.01 -13.64 28.28
C VAL A 155 -5.64 -14.31 28.25
N ALA A 156 -5.55 -15.56 28.71
CA ALA A 156 -4.29 -16.29 28.74
C ALA A 156 -3.73 -16.59 27.33
N ALA A 157 -4.59 -16.98 26.38
CA ALA A 157 -4.16 -17.26 25.01
C ALA A 157 -3.73 -15.98 24.27
N ARG A 158 -4.49 -14.89 24.42
CA ARG A 158 -4.17 -13.57 23.84
C ARG A 158 -2.85 -13.05 24.37
N THR A 159 -2.65 -13.08 25.69
CA THR A 159 -1.39 -12.68 26.31
C THR A 159 -0.20 -13.48 25.78
N ARG A 160 -0.32 -14.81 25.65
CA ARG A 160 0.76 -15.65 25.10
C ARG A 160 1.05 -15.32 23.63
N ALA A 161 0.00 -15.19 22.81
CA ALA A 161 0.14 -14.87 21.39
C ALA A 161 0.78 -13.49 21.18
N ASN A 162 0.36 -12.49 21.95
CA ASN A 162 0.92 -11.16 21.85
C ASN A 162 2.40 -11.11 22.26
N LEU A 163 2.78 -11.76 23.37
CA LEU A 163 4.19 -11.83 23.79
C LEU A 163 5.06 -12.48 22.72
N LEU A 164 4.64 -13.64 22.21
CA LEU A 164 5.35 -14.34 21.15
C LEU A 164 5.49 -13.48 19.90
N ALA A 165 4.41 -12.81 19.49
CA ALA A 165 4.44 -11.94 18.31
C ALA A 165 5.39 -10.75 18.50
N THR A 166 5.40 -10.11 19.67
CA THR A 166 6.33 -9.01 19.97
C THR A 166 7.77 -9.48 20.01
N GLU A 167 8.05 -10.67 20.53
CA GLU A 167 9.40 -11.26 20.58
C GLU A 167 9.93 -11.57 19.18
N ILE A 168 9.10 -12.21 18.34
CA ILE A 168 9.43 -12.48 16.93
C ILE A 168 9.67 -11.16 16.19
N ALA A 169 8.78 -10.18 16.35
CA ALA A 169 8.88 -8.91 15.63
C ALA A 169 10.03 -8.01 16.11
N ALA A 170 10.45 -8.15 17.38
CA ALA A 170 11.62 -7.47 17.92
C ALA A 170 12.94 -8.09 17.42
N SER A 171 12.98 -9.41 17.23
CA SER A 171 14.17 -10.14 16.78
C SER A 171 14.35 -10.18 15.25
N ALA A 172 13.27 -9.98 14.48
CA ALA A 172 13.35 -9.94 13.02
C ALA A 172 14.03 -8.65 12.52
N ALA A 173 15.08 -8.78 11.70
CA ALA A 173 15.71 -7.63 11.04
C ALA A 173 14.99 -7.26 9.73
N ALA A 174 14.46 -8.25 9.00
CA ALA A 174 13.70 -8.03 7.78
C ALA A 174 12.55 -9.07 7.58
N PRO A 175 11.48 -8.73 6.81
CA PRO A 175 10.38 -9.65 6.54
C PRO A 175 10.78 -10.99 5.88
N GLY A 176 11.88 -10.98 5.10
CA GLY A 176 12.41 -12.16 4.40
C GLY A 176 13.07 -13.19 5.32
N GLU A 177 13.33 -12.86 6.57
CA GLU A 177 13.95 -13.74 7.57
C GLU A 177 12.92 -14.57 8.35
N LEU A 178 11.63 -14.26 8.22
CA LEU A 178 10.57 -14.97 8.94
C LEU A 178 10.17 -16.27 8.25
N SER A 179 10.25 -17.36 9.01
CA SER A 179 9.60 -18.63 8.66
C SER A 179 8.08 -18.47 8.55
N ASN A 180 7.43 -19.41 7.87
CA ASN A 180 5.96 -19.40 7.75
C ASN A 180 5.27 -19.50 9.11
N ASP A 181 5.80 -20.31 10.04
CA ASP A 181 5.24 -20.46 11.39
C ASP A 181 5.37 -19.18 12.21
N GLN A 182 6.49 -18.47 12.08
CA GLN A 182 6.67 -17.16 12.71
C GLN A 182 5.69 -16.14 12.14
N ARG A 183 5.51 -16.11 10.81
CA ARG A 183 4.53 -15.22 10.16
C ARG A 183 3.10 -15.52 10.62
N GLU A 184 2.75 -16.79 10.77
CA GLU A 184 1.45 -17.20 11.31
C GLU A 184 1.30 -16.80 12.78
N ALA A 185 2.35 -16.93 13.59
CA ALA A 185 2.33 -16.46 14.98
C ALA A 185 2.09 -14.94 15.08
N LEU A 186 2.66 -14.14 14.17
CA LEU A 186 2.39 -12.69 14.10
C LEU A 186 0.91 -12.39 13.79
N ARG A 187 0.27 -13.16 12.90
CA ARG A 187 -1.16 -13.00 12.55
C ARG A 187 -2.10 -13.26 13.73
N ARG A 188 -1.64 -13.93 14.78
CA ARG A 188 -2.39 -14.19 16.01
C ARG A 188 -2.35 -13.03 17.02
N TYR A 189 -1.63 -11.95 16.72
CA TYR A 189 -1.60 -10.76 17.57
C TYR A 189 -2.99 -10.09 17.63
N THR A 190 -3.45 -9.78 18.84
CA THR A 190 -4.79 -9.22 19.12
C THR A 190 -4.75 -7.91 19.88
N GLY A 191 -3.57 -7.33 20.09
CA GLY A 191 -3.43 -6.13 20.91
C GLY A 191 -3.62 -6.36 22.40
N TRP A 192 -3.24 -5.35 23.16
CA TRP A 192 -3.27 -5.34 24.62
C TRP A 192 -4.55 -4.75 25.20
N GLY A 193 -5.46 -4.28 24.37
CA GLY A 193 -6.80 -3.84 24.79
C GLY A 193 -7.51 -4.91 25.63
N GLY A 194 -7.95 -4.53 26.83
CA GLY A 194 -8.60 -5.43 27.79
C GLY A 194 -7.67 -6.44 28.48
N LEU A 195 -6.35 -6.36 28.27
CA LEU A 195 -5.34 -7.19 28.94
C LEU A 195 -4.57 -6.36 29.98
N SER A 196 -4.11 -7.01 31.06
CA SER A 196 -3.28 -6.37 32.08
C SER A 196 -1.82 -6.31 31.64
N ILE A 197 -1.38 -5.14 31.16
CA ILE A 197 0.02 -4.87 30.78
C ILE A 197 0.97 -5.02 31.96
N ASP A 198 0.58 -4.59 33.16
CA ASP A 198 1.47 -4.58 34.33
C ASP A 198 2.01 -5.98 34.66
N ARG A 199 1.24 -7.04 34.38
CA ARG A 199 1.67 -8.44 34.60
C ARG A 199 2.74 -8.93 33.63
N VAL A 200 2.89 -8.25 32.49
CA VAL A 200 3.74 -8.71 31.39
C VAL A 200 4.75 -7.67 30.92
N ARG A 201 4.72 -6.45 31.46
CA ARG A 201 5.62 -5.34 31.09
C ARG A 201 7.09 -5.75 31.08
N ALA A 202 7.54 -6.51 32.08
CA ALA A 202 8.93 -6.96 32.18
C ALA A 202 9.35 -8.00 31.11
N ARG A 203 8.39 -8.58 30.38
CA ARG A 203 8.61 -9.57 29.32
C ARG A 203 8.50 -8.98 27.93
N LEU A 204 8.09 -7.71 27.82
CA LEU A 204 7.96 -7.02 26.54
C LEU A 204 9.34 -6.51 26.10
N PRO A 205 9.70 -6.66 24.81
CA PRO A 205 10.91 -6.03 24.28
C PRO A 205 10.83 -4.49 24.37
N GLU A 206 12.00 -3.85 24.37
CA GLU A 206 12.08 -2.39 24.33
C GLU A 206 11.36 -1.83 23.09
N GLY A 207 10.62 -0.74 23.26
CA GLY A 207 9.80 -0.12 22.20
C GLY A 207 8.46 -0.82 21.93
N TRP A 208 8.16 -1.95 22.58
CA TRP A 208 6.88 -2.67 22.44
C TRP A 208 5.96 -2.54 23.65
N VAL A 209 6.40 -1.83 24.70
CA VAL A 209 5.55 -1.49 25.84
C VAL A 209 4.53 -0.44 25.40
N PRO A 210 3.22 -0.76 25.35
CA PRO A 210 2.23 0.20 24.91
C PRO A 210 2.13 1.37 25.89
N ASN A 211 1.98 2.58 25.36
CA ASN A 211 1.60 3.73 26.19
C ASN A 211 0.09 3.70 26.47
N ALA A 212 -0.35 4.45 27.49
CA ALA A 212 -1.75 4.43 27.94
C ALA A 212 -2.74 4.84 26.85
N GLU A 213 -2.36 5.77 25.97
CA GLU A 213 -3.18 6.22 24.84
C GLU A 213 -3.33 5.12 23.77
N SER A 214 -2.26 4.38 23.46
CA SER A 214 -2.30 3.28 22.48
C SER A 214 -3.19 2.13 22.96
N LEU A 215 -3.22 1.85 24.27
CA LEU A 215 -4.07 0.79 24.84
C LEU A 215 -5.56 1.02 24.62
N ILE A 216 -5.99 2.29 24.53
CA ILE A 216 -7.39 2.66 24.29
C ILE A 216 -7.76 2.43 22.82
N HIS A 217 -6.78 2.40 21.91
CA HIS A 217 -6.98 2.32 20.47
C HIS A 217 -6.59 0.96 19.85
N GLU A 218 -6.01 0.03 20.62
CA GLU A 218 -5.68 -1.35 20.19
C GLU A 218 -6.90 -2.30 20.19
N TYR A 219 -8.00 -1.89 19.54
CA TYR A 219 -9.13 -2.76 19.23
C TYR A 219 -9.08 -3.15 17.75
N TYR A 220 -8.43 -4.27 17.46
CA TYR A 220 -8.31 -4.77 16.10
C TYR A 220 -9.62 -5.39 15.61
N THR A 221 -9.84 -5.34 14.29
CA THR A 221 -11.00 -5.99 13.68
C THR A 221 -10.92 -7.50 13.85
N PRO A 222 -11.95 -8.14 14.46
CA PRO A 222 -11.98 -9.59 14.57
C PRO A 222 -11.85 -10.25 13.21
N ALA A 223 -11.02 -11.29 13.09
CA ALA A 223 -10.72 -11.91 11.81
C ALA A 223 -11.99 -12.43 11.11
N ALA A 224 -12.94 -12.98 11.87
CA ALA A 224 -14.21 -13.47 11.36
C ALA A 224 -15.07 -12.34 10.75
N VAL A 225 -15.04 -11.14 11.33
CA VAL A 225 -15.76 -9.97 10.79
C VAL A 225 -15.11 -9.50 9.50
N ALA A 226 -13.78 -9.38 9.48
CA ALA A 226 -13.05 -8.98 8.28
C ALA A 226 -13.27 -9.96 7.11
N GLN A 227 -13.22 -11.27 7.40
CA GLN A 227 -13.50 -12.33 6.43
C GLN A 227 -14.94 -12.30 5.92
N ALA A 228 -15.92 -12.18 6.81
CA ALA A 228 -17.33 -12.11 6.41
C ALA A 228 -17.59 -10.89 5.50
N ILE A 229 -16.95 -9.75 5.77
CA ILE A 229 -17.03 -8.57 4.92
C ILE A 229 -16.37 -8.83 3.56
N ALA A 230 -15.17 -9.42 3.54
CA ALA A 230 -14.50 -9.77 2.30
C ALA A 230 -15.36 -10.71 1.44
N ASP A 231 -15.98 -11.73 2.03
CA ASP A 231 -16.86 -12.68 1.34
C ASP A 231 -18.04 -11.97 0.65
N GLN A 232 -18.56 -10.88 1.22
CA GLN A 232 -19.64 -10.08 0.62
C GLN A 232 -19.16 -9.07 -0.42
N VAL A 233 -17.95 -8.53 -0.24
CA VAL A 233 -17.43 -7.43 -1.07
C VAL A 233 -16.68 -7.96 -2.28
N CYS A 234 -15.91 -9.05 -2.16
CA CYS A 234 -15.14 -9.65 -3.25
C CYS A 234 -16.00 -9.82 -4.53
N PRO A 235 -17.23 -10.38 -4.50
CA PRO A 235 -18.06 -10.51 -5.69
C PRO A 235 -18.43 -9.19 -6.38
N LEU A 236 -18.50 -8.08 -5.62
CA LEU A 236 -18.85 -6.76 -6.16
C LEU A 236 -17.69 -6.12 -6.92
N LEU A 237 -16.45 -6.48 -6.58
CA LEU A 237 -15.24 -5.95 -7.21
C LEU A 237 -15.12 -6.35 -8.69
N ASP A 238 -15.81 -7.41 -9.15
CA ASP A 238 -15.84 -7.83 -10.56
C ASP A 238 -16.40 -6.74 -11.49
N SER A 239 -17.31 -5.94 -10.97
CA SER A 239 -18.02 -4.91 -11.74
C SER A 239 -17.22 -3.60 -11.86
N ILE A 240 -16.09 -3.48 -11.15
CA ILE A 240 -15.24 -2.30 -11.14
C ILE A 240 -14.22 -2.41 -12.26
N ALA A 241 -14.23 -1.41 -13.15
CA ALA A 241 -13.25 -1.34 -14.23
C ALA A 241 -11.85 -1.10 -13.63
N THR A 242 -10.90 -1.95 -13.98
CA THR A 242 -9.48 -1.79 -13.62
C THR A 242 -8.69 -1.46 -14.88
N PRO A 243 -8.32 -0.19 -15.11
CA PRO A 243 -7.63 0.22 -16.33
C PRO A 243 -6.33 -0.56 -16.60
N ASP A 244 -5.65 -0.97 -15.53
CA ASP A 244 -4.33 -1.62 -15.57
C ASP A 244 -4.34 -3.08 -15.05
N GLY A 245 -5.52 -3.66 -14.81
CA GLY A 245 -5.65 -5.05 -14.33
C GLY A 245 -5.23 -5.28 -12.86
N GLU A 246 -5.01 -4.20 -12.11
CA GLU A 246 -4.90 -4.21 -10.64
C GLU A 246 -6.02 -3.33 -10.03
N LEU A 247 -6.59 -3.79 -8.92
CA LEU A 247 -7.51 -3.03 -8.08
C LEU A 247 -6.67 -2.29 -7.03
N LEU A 248 -6.62 -0.95 -7.09
CA LEU A 248 -6.02 -0.16 -6.02
C LEU A 248 -6.95 -0.16 -4.80
N ALA A 249 -6.43 -0.54 -3.63
CA ALA A 249 -7.19 -0.57 -2.39
C ALA A 249 -6.48 0.19 -1.26
N LEU A 250 -7.26 0.89 -0.44
CA LEU A 250 -6.76 1.60 0.74
C LEU A 250 -7.39 1.03 2.03
N GLU A 251 -6.54 0.76 3.02
CA GLU A 251 -6.95 0.60 4.42
C GLU A 251 -6.34 1.77 5.23
N PRO A 252 -7.11 2.82 5.57
CA PRO A 252 -6.58 4.06 6.14
C PRO A 252 -6.27 4.00 7.64
N SER A 253 -6.59 2.89 8.29
CA SER A 253 -6.32 2.58 9.70
C SER A 253 -6.03 1.08 9.84
N ALA A 254 -4.97 0.64 9.17
CA ALA A 254 -4.75 -0.76 8.82
C ALA A 254 -4.53 -1.70 10.01
N GLY A 255 -4.10 -1.18 11.16
CA GLY A 255 -3.71 -1.98 12.30
C GLY A 255 -2.65 -3.02 11.89
N VAL A 256 -2.92 -4.29 12.20
CA VAL A 256 -2.08 -5.42 11.78
C VAL A 256 -2.49 -6.05 10.43
N GLY A 257 -3.38 -5.39 9.67
CA GLY A 257 -3.77 -5.77 8.30
C GLY A 257 -4.88 -6.82 8.20
N ARG A 258 -5.85 -6.83 9.13
CA ARG A 258 -6.91 -7.84 9.15
C ARG A 258 -7.80 -7.80 7.91
N PHE A 259 -8.14 -6.61 7.39
CA PHE A 259 -8.85 -6.51 6.11
C PHE A 259 -7.94 -6.85 4.94
N ILE A 260 -6.74 -6.26 4.87
CA ILE A 260 -5.74 -6.60 3.86
C ILE A 260 -5.55 -8.13 3.69
N ASP A 261 -5.53 -8.88 4.80
CA ASP A 261 -5.47 -10.35 4.80
C ASP A 261 -6.78 -11.03 4.40
N ALA A 262 -7.92 -10.52 4.88
CA ALA A 262 -9.24 -11.08 4.57
C ALA A 262 -9.57 -10.98 3.07
N PHE A 263 -9.04 -9.99 2.37
CA PHE A 263 -9.20 -9.80 0.93
C PHE A 263 -8.10 -10.48 0.10
N ASP A 264 -7.23 -11.29 0.72
CA ASP A 264 -6.19 -12.00 -0.02
C ASP A 264 -6.80 -12.97 -1.07
N ARG A 265 -5.99 -13.30 -2.08
CA ARG A 265 -6.43 -13.93 -3.34
C ARG A 265 -7.24 -15.20 -3.16
N ALA A 266 -6.96 -16.01 -2.13
CA ALA A 266 -7.73 -17.22 -1.88
C ALA A 266 -9.23 -16.96 -1.60
N ARG A 267 -9.61 -15.76 -1.13
CA ARG A 267 -11.01 -15.36 -0.86
C ARG A 267 -11.59 -14.51 -1.98
N CYS A 268 -10.79 -13.60 -2.50
CA CYS A 268 -11.11 -12.83 -3.70
C CYS A 268 -10.65 -13.58 -4.96
N ASP A 269 -10.88 -14.90 -5.02
CA ASP A 269 -10.38 -15.73 -6.12
C ASP A 269 -10.99 -15.29 -7.46
N ALA A 270 -10.20 -15.36 -8.53
CA ALA A 270 -10.51 -14.85 -9.86
C ALA A 270 -10.67 -13.31 -9.99
N LYS A 271 -10.26 -12.52 -8.99
CA LYS A 271 -10.23 -11.04 -9.06
C LYS A 271 -8.89 -10.51 -9.61
N PRO A 272 -8.85 -9.29 -10.17
CA PRO A 272 -7.60 -8.57 -10.43
C PRO A 272 -6.76 -8.50 -9.15
N ARG A 273 -5.42 -8.44 -9.28
CA ARG A 273 -4.54 -8.30 -8.11
C ARG A 273 -4.97 -7.05 -7.33
N ILE A 274 -5.20 -7.19 -6.03
CA ILE A 274 -5.42 -6.05 -5.17
C ILE A 274 -4.05 -5.51 -4.75
N ALA A 275 -3.75 -4.27 -5.13
CA ALA A 275 -2.57 -3.54 -4.69
C ALA A 275 -2.98 -2.67 -3.50
N TRP A 276 -2.44 -3.00 -2.32
CA TRP A 276 -2.83 -2.38 -1.07
C TRP A 276 -1.92 -1.21 -0.71
N THR A 277 -2.54 -0.08 -0.40
CA THR A 277 -1.96 0.97 0.41
C THR A 277 -2.53 0.86 1.83
N GLY A 278 -1.65 0.79 2.82
CA GLY A 278 -2.01 0.83 4.23
C GLY A 278 -1.57 2.15 4.84
N VAL A 279 -2.39 2.73 5.71
CA VAL A 279 -1.98 3.82 6.60
C VAL A 279 -2.22 3.38 8.03
N GLU A 280 -1.20 3.49 8.87
CA GLU A 280 -1.29 3.07 10.27
C GLU A 280 -0.51 4.00 11.19
N LEU A 281 -1.19 4.52 12.22
CA LEU A 281 -0.59 5.45 13.16
C LEU A 281 0.29 4.74 14.19
N SER A 282 -0.11 3.56 14.67
CA SER A 282 0.62 2.84 15.71
C SER A 282 1.91 2.23 15.15
N THR A 283 3.04 2.58 15.76
CA THR A 283 4.35 2.03 15.43
C THR A 283 4.38 0.51 15.54
N SER A 284 3.79 -0.05 16.59
CA SER A 284 3.75 -1.50 16.83
C SER A 284 2.91 -2.22 15.78
N SER A 285 1.71 -1.69 15.48
CA SER A 285 0.82 -2.23 14.44
C SER A 285 1.51 -2.19 13.07
N ALA A 286 2.09 -1.05 12.70
CA ALA A 286 2.75 -0.88 11.41
C ALA A 286 3.97 -1.79 11.26
N ARG A 287 4.76 -1.97 12.34
CA ARG A 287 5.91 -2.89 12.34
C ARG A 287 5.46 -4.34 12.15
N LEU A 288 4.40 -4.79 12.82
CA LEU A 288 3.82 -6.11 12.61
C LEU A 288 3.31 -6.27 11.17
N LEU A 289 2.57 -5.29 10.65
CA LEU A 289 2.01 -5.35 9.30
C LEU A 289 3.11 -5.44 8.24
N ARG A 290 4.22 -4.69 8.35
CA ARG A 290 5.37 -4.79 7.42
C ARG A 290 5.97 -6.20 7.37
N LEU A 291 6.02 -6.88 8.52
CA LEU A 291 6.53 -8.25 8.62
C LEU A 291 5.56 -9.28 8.06
N ILE A 292 4.26 -9.09 8.28
CA ILE A 292 3.20 -10.00 7.82
C ILE A 292 2.95 -9.84 6.30
N ARG A 293 2.91 -8.59 5.83
CA ARG A 293 2.55 -8.19 4.46
C ARG A 293 3.56 -7.18 3.87
N PRO A 294 4.79 -7.63 3.55
CA PRO A 294 5.80 -6.77 2.92
C PRO A 294 5.41 -6.30 1.51
N ASP A 295 4.34 -6.86 0.93
CA ASP A 295 3.75 -6.48 -0.35
C ASP A 295 2.88 -5.21 -0.28
N VAL A 296 2.49 -4.77 0.92
CA VAL A 296 1.65 -3.58 1.14
C VAL A 296 2.51 -2.31 1.10
N ASP A 297 2.04 -1.30 0.39
CA ASP A 297 2.60 0.06 0.48
C ASP A 297 2.14 0.70 1.79
N LEU A 298 2.90 0.50 2.87
CA LEU A 298 2.53 0.90 4.23
C LEU A 298 3.18 2.20 4.67
N GLU A 299 2.35 3.21 4.91
CA GLU A 299 2.73 4.49 5.47
C GLU A 299 2.43 4.53 6.98
N GLN A 300 3.49 4.68 7.80
CA GLN A 300 3.34 4.82 9.24
C GLN A 300 3.11 6.29 9.60
N THR A 301 1.86 6.73 9.52
CA THR A 301 1.47 8.11 9.80
C THR A 301 -0.03 8.18 10.08
N SER A 302 -0.56 9.36 10.43
CA SER A 302 -2.01 9.56 10.53
C SER A 302 -2.64 9.58 9.14
N PHE A 303 -3.90 9.14 9.05
CA PHE A 303 -4.64 9.25 7.80
C PHE A 303 -4.77 10.71 7.35
N GLU A 304 -4.94 11.62 8.31
CA GLU A 304 -4.97 13.06 8.11
C GLU A 304 -3.75 13.61 7.36
N LYS A 305 -2.56 13.23 7.80
CA LYS A 305 -1.31 13.68 7.19
C LYS A 305 -1.09 13.01 5.84
N TRP A 306 -1.41 11.72 5.74
CA TRP A 306 -1.30 10.98 4.48
C TRP A 306 -2.22 11.54 3.39
N ILE A 307 -3.49 11.78 3.71
CA ILE A 307 -4.47 12.28 2.72
C ILE A 307 -4.17 13.71 2.28
N THR A 308 -3.61 14.54 3.15
CA THR A 308 -3.15 15.89 2.79
C THR A 308 -1.95 15.83 1.84
N LYS A 309 -1.06 14.86 2.02
CA LYS A 309 0.15 14.70 1.19
C LYS A 309 -0.14 14.08 -0.18
N PHE A 310 -1.02 13.08 -0.25
CA PHE A 310 -1.20 12.25 -1.45
C PHE A 310 -2.62 12.27 -2.04
N GLY A 311 -3.61 12.73 -1.29
CA GLY A 311 -5.02 12.57 -1.66
C GLY A 311 -5.44 13.31 -2.93
N ALA A 312 -4.78 14.43 -3.26
CA ALA A 312 -5.06 15.17 -4.49
C ALA A 312 -4.62 14.39 -5.74
N ASP A 313 -3.45 13.74 -5.68
CA ASP A 313 -2.89 12.98 -6.80
C ASP A 313 -3.59 11.62 -6.97
N LEU A 314 -4.15 11.07 -5.90
CA LEU A 314 -4.82 9.77 -5.87
C LEU A 314 -6.36 9.88 -5.94
N GLN A 315 -6.89 11.08 -6.17
CA GLN A 315 -8.32 11.30 -6.22
C GLN A 315 -8.94 10.57 -7.42
N GLY A 316 -9.84 9.62 -7.13
CA GLY A 316 -10.50 8.86 -8.19
C GLY A 316 -9.73 7.63 -8.68
N GLU A 317 -8.67 7.23 -7.96
CA GLU A 317 -7.82 6.10 -8.35
C GLU A 317 -8.16 4.81 -7.59
N PHE A 318 -8.66 4.90 -6.36
CA PHE A 318 -8.91 3.72 -5.52
C PHE A 318 -10.22 3.02 -5.88
N SER A 319 -10.14 1.72 -6.17
CA SER A 319 -11.31 0.88 -6.44
C SER A 319 -12.00 0.39 -5.16
N LEU A 320 -11.23 0.27 -4.08
CA LEU A 320 -11.72 -0.20 -2.78
C LEU A 320 -11.14 0.66 -1.66
N VAL A 321 -11.99 1.11 -0.74
CA VAL A 321 -11.57 1.61 0.57
C VAL A 321 -12.29 0.79 1.62
N VAL A 322 -11.54 0.11 2.48
CA VAL A 322 -12.11 -0.65 3.60
C VAL A 322 -11.49 -0.17 4.90
N ALA A 323 -12.31 0.03 5.93
CA ALA A 323 -11.80 0.50 7.21
C ALA A 323 -12.65 0.02 8.39
N ASN A 324 -11.97 -0.25 9.49
CA ASN A 324 -12.51 -0.11 10.84
C ASN A 324 -11.86 1.11 11.48
N PRO A 325 -12.39 2.32 11.26
CA PRO A 325 -11.78 3.53 11.76
C PRO A 325 -11.73 3.59 13.29
N PRO A 326 -10.84 4.41 13.87
CA PRO A 326 -10.91 4.71 15.29
C PRO A 326 -12.26 5.35 15.66
N TYR A 327 -12.77 4.97 16.83
CA TYR A 327 -14.00 5.50 17.40
C TYR A 327 -13.69 6.64 18.37
N GLY A 328 -14.61 7.60 18.50
CA GLY A 328 -14.46 8.76 19.38
C GLY A 328 -13.96 10.01 18.64
N GLU A 329 -13.29 10.89 19.38
CA GLU A 329 -12.73 12.13 18.85
C GLU A 329 -11.39 11.89 18.13
N ARG A 330 -11.08 12.69 17.11
CA ARG A 330 -9.83 12.59 16.32
C ARG A 330 -8.56 12.94 17.09
N GLY A 331 -8.66 13.58 18.25
CA GLY A 331 -7.48 14.06 18.97
C GLY A 331 -6.72 15.15 18.20
N GLU A 332 -5.39 15.19 18.39
CA GLU A 332 -4.51 16.24 17.86
C GLU A 332 -4.28 16.14 16.34
N THR A 333 -4.30 14.93 15.78
CA THR A 333 -4.12 14.67 14.33
C THR A 333 -5.16 15.39 13.48
N ARG A 334 -6.29 15.79 14.06
CA ARG A 334 -7.30 16.62 13.41
C ARG A 334 -6.71 17.88 12.76
N LEU A 335 -5.66 18.45 13.33
CA LEU A 335 -5.02 19.67 12.83
C LEU A 335 -4.17 19.44 11.57
N GLU A 336 -3.85 18.19 11.25
CA GLU A 336 -3.02 17.83 10.09
C GLU A 336 -3.80 17.84 8.76
N ASP A 337 -5.13 17.81 8.81
CA ASP A 337 -6.00 18.06 7.64
C ASP A 337 -6.76 19.38 7.82
N ALA A 338 -6.22 20.44 7.23
CA ALA A 338 -6.79 21.78 7.24
C ALA A 338 -7.92 21.99 6.21
N HIS A 339 -8.32 20.96 5.48
CA HIS A 339 -9.33 21.09 4.42
C HIS A 339 -10.65 21.67 4.99
N PRO A 340 -11.20 22.76 4.41
CA PRO A 340 -12.33 23.49 5.00
C PRO A 340 -13.57 22.64 5.29
N GLU A 341 -13.84 21.62 4.48
CA GLU A 341 -14.99 20.72 4.67
C GLU A 341 -14.83 19.69 5.80
N TYR A 342 -13.59 19.50 6.27
CA TYR A 342 -13.21 18.43 7.20
C TYR A 342 -12.60 18.92 8.51
N LYS A 343 -12.05 20.14 8.55
CA LYS A 343 -11.46 20.73 9.77
C LYS A 343 -12.40 20.75 10.99
N GLY A 344 -13.71 20.86 10.74
CA GLY A 344 -14.76 20.85 11.77
C GLY A 344 -15.30 19.47 12.13
N GLU A 345 -14.86 18.41 11.44
CA GLU A 345 -15.26 17.04 11.72
C GLU A 345 -14.45 16.51 12.91
N LYS A 346 -15.11 16.39 14.06
CA LYS A 346 -14.45 15.98 15.32
C LYS A 346 -14.42 14.46 15.51
N ARG A 347 -15.38 13.74 14.93
CA ARG A 347 -15.53 12.29 15.13
C ARG A 347 -14.66 11.54 14.13
N ALA A 348 -13.77 10.68 14.61
CA ALA A 348 -12.77 10.04 13.76
C ALA A 348 -13.40 9.13 12.71
N ALA A 349 -14.29 8.21 13.10
CA ALA A 349 -15.02 7.37 12.13
C ALA A 349 -15.77 8.14 11.04
N TRP A 350 -16.28 9.34 11.35
CA TRP A 350 -16.98 10.18 10.36
C TRP A 350 -16.03 10.85 9.39
N TYR A 351 -14.90 11.33 9.90
CA TYR A 351 -13.83 11.88 9.08
C TYR A 351 -13.26 10.81 8.14
N PHE A 352 -12.85 9.66 8.68
CA PHE A 352 -12.30 8.55 7.91
C PHE A 352 -13.26 8.09 6.81
N MET A 353 -14.55 7.94 7.13
CA MET A 353 -15.57 7.61 6.11
C MET A 353 -15.63 8.67 5.03
N ARG A 354 -15.86 9.93 5.38
CA ARG A 354 -16.07 10.97 4.36
C ARG A 354 -14.81 11.21 3.53
N ARG A 355 -13.63 11.23 4.15
CA ARG A 355 -12.35 11.43 3.47
C ARG A 355 -11.92 10.23 2.64
N GLY A 356 -12.09 9.01 3.17
CA GLY A 356 -11.79 7.79 2.42
C GLY A 356 -12.71 7.61 1.21
N LEU A 357 -13.95 8.11 1.26
CA LEU A 357 -14.84 8.07 0.10
C LEU A 357 -14.44 9.08 -1.00
N ASP A 358 -13.77 10.19 -0.68
CA ASP A 358 -13.38 11.21 -1.69
C ASP A 358 -12.38 10.69 -2.73
N ILE A 359 -11.58 9.68 -2.39
CA ILE A 359 -10.53 9.15 -3.26
C ILE A 359 -10.99 7.98 -4.13
N LEU A 360 -12.22 7.51 -3.94
CA LEU A 360 -12.75 6.40 -4.72
C LEU A 360 -12.88 6.77 -6.19
N ALA A 361 -12.44 5.86 -7.05
CA ALA A 361 -12.74 5.85 -8.46
C ALA A 361 -14.25 5.80 -8.70
N PRO A 362 -14.75 6.23 -9.88
CA PRO A 362 -16.13 5.99 -10.27
C PRO A 362 -16.48 4.51 -10.12
N LYS A 363 -17.61 4.21 -9.44
CA LYS A 363 -18.06 2.85 -9.05
C LYS A 363 -17.19 2.14 -8.01
N GLY A 364 -16.16 2.78 -7.47
CA GLY A 364 -15.38 2.27 -6.35
C GLY A 364 -16.25 2.01 -5.12
N ILE A 365 -15.82 1.06 -4.29
CA ILE A 365 -16.59 0.59 -3.14
C ILE A 365 -15.91 1.06 -1.85
N GLY A 366 -16.67 1.75 -1.01
CA GLY A 366 -16.28 2.11 0.35
C GLY A 366 -16.97 1.22 1.39
N VAL A 367 -16.21 0.63 2.30
CA VAL A 367 -16.71 -0.27 3.36
C VAL A 367 -16.20 0.23 4.71
N PHE A 368 -17.12 0.60 5.61
CA PHE A 368 -16.76 1.20 6.89
C PHE A 368 -17.51 0.55 8.03
N LEU A 369 -16.78 0.07 9.04
CA LEU A 369 -17.36 -0.34 10.32
C LEU A 369 -17.54 0.92 11.15
N VAL A 370 -18.79 1.23 11.49
CA VAL A 370 -19.13 2.46 12.21
C VAL A 370 -20.22 2.21 13.24
N PRO A 371 -20.37 3.11 14.24
CA PRO A 371 -21.43 2.96 15.22
C PRO A 371 -22.80 2.95 14.54
N GLY A 372 -23.70 2.08 15.00
CA GLY A 372 -25.04 1.91 14.41
C GLY A 372 -25.85 3.21 14.32
N GLY A 373 -25.55 4.20 15.18
CA GLY A 373 -26.13 5.54 15.12
C GLY A 373 -25.94 6.25 13.77
N PHE A 374 -24.90 5.92 12.99
CA PHE A 374 -24.74 6.46 11.63
C PHE A 374 -25.98 6.20 10.76
N LEU A 375 -26.50 4.98 10.76
CA LEU A 375 -27.68 4.61 9.97
C LEU A 375 -28.98 4.90 10.72
N THR A 376 -29.07 4.53 11.99
CA THR A 376 -30.36 4.54 12.72
C THR A 376 -30.56 5.73 13.65
N GLY A 377 -29.55 6.57 13.87
CA GLY A 377 -29.65 7.74 14.74
C GLY A 377 -30.48 8.86 14.12
N ASP A 378 -31.40 9.42 14.88
CA ASP A 378 -32.32 10.49 14.50
C ASP A 378 -31.82 11.90 14.87
N LYS A 379 -30.81 11.99 15.76
CA LYS A 379 -30.25 13.30 16.15
C LYS A 379 -29.76 14.10 14.93
N PRO A 380 -29.89 15.44 14.96
CA PRO A 380 -29.58 16.29 13.81
C PRO A 380 -28.18 16.08 13.22
N GLU A 381 -27.17 15.78 14.03
CA GLU A 381 -25.81 15.52 13.55
C GLU A 381 -25.69 14.26 12.68
N TYR A 382 -26.43 13.19 13.00
CA TYR A 382 -26.43 11.95 12.21
C TYR A 382 -27.18 12.15 10.89
N VAL A 383 -28.33 12.84 10.93
CA VAL A 383 -29.07 13.21 9.72
C VAL A 383 -28.20 14.06 8.78
N LYS A 384 -27.54 15.09 9.34
CA LYS A 384 -26.64 15.97 8.59
C LYS A 384 -25.45 15.20 8.00
N LEU A 385 -24.88 14.26 8.74
CA LEU A 385 -23.81 13.41 8.23
C LEU A 385 -24.28 12.53 7.08
N ARG A 386 -25.41 11.84 7.21
CA ARG A 386 -25.99 11.04 6.13
C ARG A 386 -26.24 11.90 4.89
N HIS A 387 -26.76 13.12 5.04
CA HIS A 387 -26.94 14.05 3.92
C HIS A 387 -25.60 14.40 3.23
N LYS A 388 -24.53 14.60 3.99
CA LYS A 388 -23.19 14.87 3.40
C LYS A 388 -22.68 13.67 2.61
N VAL A 389 -22.81 12.46 3.15
CA VAL A 389 -22.30 11.23 2.51
C VAL A 389 -23.14 10.87 1.29
N LEU A 390 -24.47 10.81 1.43
CA LEU A 390 -25.39 10.29 0.40
C LEU A 390 -25.61 11.24 -0.77
N ARG A 391 -25.19 12.51 -0.67
CA ARG A 391 -25.17 13.44 -1.81
C ARG A 391 -24.13 13.09 -2.87
N ARG A 392 -23.09 12.34 -2.49
CA ARG A 392 -21.95 12.01 -3.35
C ARG A 392 -21.77 10.50 -3.57
N HIS A 393 -22.45 9.69 -2.76
CA HIS A 393 -22.28 8.22 -2.74
C HIS A 393 -23.63 7.53 -2.57
N HIS A 394 -23.74 6.30 -3.06
CA HIS A 394 -24.94 5.49 -2.90
C HIS A 394 -24.70 4.38 -1.89
N LEU A 395 -25.59 4.27 -0.91
CA LEU A 395 -25.57 3.15 0.03
C LEU A 395 -26.01 1.89 -0.72
N SER A 396 -25.08 0.98 -0.97
CA SER A 396 -25.37 -0.31 -1.61
C SER A 396 -26.02 -1.29 -0.64
N TRP A 397 -25.47 -1.43 0.58
CA TRP A 397 -25.97 -2.33 1.60
C TRP A 397 -25.48 -1.92 3.00
N ALA A 398 -26.14 -2.42 4.04
CA ALA A 398 -25.68 -2.33 5.42
C ALA A 398 -26.12 -3.56 6.25
N ALA A 399 -25.25 -4.01 7.16
CA ALA A 399 -25.61 -4.92 8.24
C ALA A 399 -25.37 -4.29 9.61
N ARG A 400 -26.11 -4.80 10.59
CA ARG A 400 -25.82 -4.62 12.01
C ARG A 400 -25.09 -5.85 12.52
N LEU A 401 -23.91 -5.63 13.09
CA LEU A 401 -23.18 -6.69 13.78
C LEU A 401 -23.79 -6.99 15.16
N PRO A 402 -23.68 -8.24 15.65
CA PRO A 402 -23.98 -8.57 17.05
C PRO A 402 -23.27 -7.63 18.05
N GLY A 403 -23.91 -7.41 19.21
CA GLY A 403 -23.28 -6.67 20.30
C GLY A 403 -22.10 -7.42 20.90
N ALA A 404 -21.17 -6.69 21.53
CA ALA A 404 -20.01 -7.22 22.26
C ALA A 404 -18.99 -8.02 21.40
N LEU A 405 -18.85 -7.67 20.12
CA LEU A 405 -17.79 -8.22 19.25
C LEU A 405 -16.44 -7.51 19.38
N PHE A 406 -16.42 -6.29 19.93
CA PHE A 406 -15.25 -5.44 20.09
C PHE A 406 -15.01 -5.15 21.56
#